data_AF-A0A931C5L3-F1
#
_entry.id   AF-A0A931C5L3-F1
#
_cell.length_a   1.000
_cell.length_b   1.000
_cell.length_c   1.000
_cell.angle_alpha   90.00
_cell.angle_beta   90.00
_cell.angle_gamma   90.00
#
_symmetry.space_group_name_H-M   'P 1'
#
loop_
_entity.id
_entity.type
_entity.pdbx_description
1 polymer ?
#
loop_
_entity_poly.entity_id
_entity_poly.type
_entity_poly.pdbx_seq_one_letter_code
_entity_poly.pdbx_strand_id
1 'polypeptide(L)'
;MNAVRAEIGKLVTLPSLWITASLTLAVTLLLRVLGLPGSVLLHTQAGLLVFGVLATAHEYQGGGQIRTTLLATPRRLALAAAKTVALTLVALPVAGAAAVLAGEVPATPRVTLSMLVAAGVGGIVRQAVAAVGIVLTAYLIVVPLLAARVPASARWLPDTAWPAAFVWAVAMVAAWATVLRHRDANT
;
A
#
# COMPACT_ATOMS: atom_id res chain seq x y z
N MET A 1 16.56 19.30 7.69
CA MET A 1 15.12 19.03 7.44
C MET A 1 14.90 17.52 7.50
N ASN A 2 14.02 17.00 8.36
CA ASN A 2 13.87 15.55 8.57
C ASN A 2 13.25 14.89 7.32
N ALA A 3 13.92 13.91 6.70
CA ALA A 3 13.48 13.26 5.46
C ALA A 3 12.04 12.72 5.53
N VAL A 4 11.65 12.15 6.69
CA VAL A 4 10.28 11.68 6.96
C VAL A 4 9.25 12.82 6.80
N ARG A 5 9.53 14.02 7.32
CA ARG A 5 8.62 15.17 7.24
C ARG A 5 8.40 15.61 5.79
N ALA A 6 9.47 15.60 4.99
CA ALA A 6 9.38 15.94 3.56
C ALA A 6 8.55 14.89 2.79
N GLU A 7 8.77 13.61 3.08
CA GLU A 7 8.00 12.51 2.49
C GLU A 7 6.52 12.58 2.87
N ILE A 8 6.17 12.87 4.13
CA ILE A 8 4.78 13.10 4.56
C ILE A 8 4.17 14.28 3.80
N GLY A 9 4.87 15.42 3.74
CA GLY A 9 4.36 16.61 3.03
C GLY A 9 4.07 16.33 1.57
N LYS A 10 4.89 15.51 0.92
CA LYS A 10 4.64 15.05 -0.45
C LYS A 10 3.41 14.15 -0.55
N LEU A 11 3.31 13.12 0.29
CA LEU A 11 2.16 12.21 0.27
C LEU A 11 0.83 12.96 0.52
N VAL A 12 0.84 13.90 1.46
CA VAL A 12 -0.33 14.71 1.81
C VAL A 12 -0.68 15.74 0.74
N THR A 13 0.22 16.08 -0.18
CA THR A 13 -0.08 17.04 -1.27
C THR A 13 -0.44 16.36 -2.59
N LEU A 14 -0.32 15.03 -2.68
CA LEU A 14 -0.68 14.26 -3.88
C LEU A 14 -2.20 14.20 -4.07
N PRO A 15 -2.76 14.82 -5.14
CA PRO A 15 -4.20 14.80 -5.38
C PRO A 15 -4.73 13.39 -5.60
N SER A 16 -3.94 12.51 -6.21
CA SER A 16 -4.31 11.12 -6.47
C SER A 16 -4.57 10.31 -5.20
N LEU A 17 -3.80 10.56 -4.14
CA LEU A 17 -3.98 9.88 -2.85
C LEU A 17 -5.25 10.36 -2.16
N TRP A 18 -5.55 11.66 -2.21
CA TRP A 18 -6.80 12.20 -1.68
C TRP A 18 -8.02 11.68 -2.43
N ILE A 19 -7.99 11.72 -3.77
CA ILE A 19 -9.09 11.19 -4.59
C ILE A 19 -9.32 9.71 -4.27
N THR A 20 -8.23 8.91 -4.20
CA THR A 20 -8.33 7.48 -3.90
C THR A 20 -8.87 7.25 -2.48
N ALA A 21 -8.37 7.97 -1.48
CA ALA A 21 -8.85 7.85 -0.09
C ALA A 21 -10.31 8.26 0.03
N SER A 22 -10.69 9.43 -0.48
CA SER A 22 -12.07 9.93 -0.46
C SER A 22 -13.04 8.99 -1.15
N LEU A 23 -12.68 8.48 -2.34
CA LEU A 23 -13.51 7.53 -3.08
C LEU A 23 -13.63 6.20 -2.32
N THR A 24 -12.53 5.70 -1.77
CA THR A 24 -12.53 4.46 -0.96
C THR A 24 -13.44 4.61 0.26
N LEU A 25 -13.34 5.71 1.00
CA LEU A 25 -14.17 5.96 2.18
C LEU A 25 -15.64 6.16 1.81
N ALA A 26 -15.93 6.91 0.74
CA ALA A 26 -17.29 7.12 0.26
C ALA A 26 -17.97 5.80 -0.16
N VAL A 27 -17.26 4.97 -0.93
CA VAL A 27 -17.76 3.63 -1.33
C VAL A 27 -17.93 2.74 -0.11
N THR A 28 -17.00 2.75 0.84
CA THR A 28 -17.12 1.97 2.08
C THR A 28 -18.38 2.34 2.87
N LEU A 29 -18.63 3.64 3.04
CA LEU A 29 -19.84 4.14 3.71
C LEU A 29 -21.10 3.73 2.94
N LEU A 30 -21.10 3.86 1.61
CA LEU A 30 -22.22 3.44 0.77
C LEU A 30 -22.53 1.96 0.93
N LEU A 31 -21.52 1.08 0.83
CA LEU A 31 -21.68 -0.36 1.00
C LEU A 31 -22.19 -0.71 2.40
N ARG A 32 -21.73 0.00 3.43
CA ARG A 32 -22.22 -0.16 4.81
C ARG A 32 -23.69 0.20 4.94
N VAL A 33 -24.11 1.33 4.35
CA VAL A 33 -25.51 1.80 4.38
C VAL A 33 -26.43 0.85 3.60
N LEU A 34 -25.96 0.28 2.49
CA LEU A 34 -26.71 -0.69 1.70
C LEU A 34 -26.88 -2.06 2.40
N GLY A 35 -26.13 -2.33 3.47
CA GLY A 35 -26.29 -3.55 4.28
C GLY A 35 -25.99 -4.83 3.51
N LEU A 36 -25.04 -4.79 2.55
CA LEU A 36 -24.69 -5.97 1.77
C LEU A 36 -24.19 -7.11 2.68
N PRO A 37 -24.55 -8.38 2.38
CA PRO A 37 -24.08 -9.52 3.14
C PRO A 37 -22.56 -9.68 2.98
N GLY A 38 -21.86 -9.96 4.08
CA GLY A 38 -20.42 -10.21 4.11
C GLY A 38 -19.60 -9.02 4.62
N SER A 39 -18.28 -9.13 4.48
CA SER A 39 -17.35 -8.09 4.91
C SER A 39 -17.36 -6.93 3.91
N VAL A 40 -17.71 -5.73 4.40
CA VAL A 40 -17.58 -4.49 3.63
C VAL A 40 -16.10 -4.21 3.35
N LEU A 41 -15.24 -4.53 4.32
CA LEU A 41 -13.81 -4.25 4.23
C LEU A 41 -13.12 -5.01 3.09
N LEU A 42 -13.61 -6.20 2.72
CA LEU A 42 -13.12 -6.95 1.57
C LEU A 42 -13.19 -6.12 0.27
N HIS A 43 -14.29 -5.37 0.09
CA HIS A 43 -14.50 -4.52 -1.08
C HIS A 43 -13.69 -3.23 -0.97
N THR A 44 -13.64 -2.65 0.23
CA THR A 44 -12.83 -1.46 0.55
C THR A 44 -11.34 -1.69 0.32
N GLN A 45 -10.87 -2.93 0.49
CA GLN A 45 -9.46 -3.29 0.37
C GLN A 45 -8.88 -2.97 -1.02
N ALA A 46 -9.68 -3.04 -2.09
CA ALA A 46 -9.24 -2.67 -3.43
C ALA A 46 -8.72 -1.22 -3.50
N GLY A 47 -9.48 -0.27 -2.94
CA GLY A 47 -9.10 1.14 -2.91
C GLY A 47 -7.86 1.41 -2.05
N LEU A 48 -7.72 0.70 -0.92
CA LEU A 48 -6.54 0.78 -0.06
C LEU A 48 -5.29 0.22 -0.75
N LEU A 49 -5.41 -0.87 -1.51
CA LEU A 49 -4.30 -1.42 -2.29
C LEU A 49 -3.86 -0.44 -3.39
N VAL A 50 -4.81 0.16 -4.11
CA VAL A 50 -4.52 1.21 -5.10
C VAL A 50 -3.80 2.39 -4.45
N PHE A 51 -4.26 2.84 -3.28
CA PHE A 51 -3.60 3.90 -2.51
C PHE A 51 -2.13 3.56 -2.24
N GLY A 52 -1.84 2.35 -1.76
CA GLY A 52 -0.47 1.89 -1.50
C GLY A 52 0.42 1.92 -2.74
N VAL A 53 -0.09 1.41 -3.87
CA VAL A 53 0.63 1.45 -5.15
C VAL A 53 0.93 2.90 -5.58
N LEU A 54 -0.08 3.77 -5.58
CA LEU A 54 0.08 5.16 -6.02
C LEU A 54 1.06 5.94 -5.15
N ALA A 55 1.08 5.66 -3.83
CA ALA A 55 1.96 6.33 -2.89
C ALA A 55 3.45 6.14 -3.19
N THR A 56 3.83 5.10 -3.94
CA THR A 56 5.24 4.85 -4.33
C THR A 56 5.47 4.97 -5.82
N ALA A 57 4.52 4.52 -6.65
CA ALA A 57 4.67 4.52 -8.09
C ALA A 57 4.68 5.93 -8.71
N HIS A 58 4.06 6.93 -8.06
CA HIS A 58 3.97 8.29 -8.60
C HIS A 58 5.34 8.94 -8.87
N GLU A 59 6.37 8.60 -8.09
CA GLU A 59 7.72 9.17 -8.25
C GLU A 59 8.42 8.77 -9.55
N TYR A 60 7.95 7.68 -10.15
CA TYR A 60 8.47 7.12 -11.39
C TYR A 60 7.66 7.59 -12.62
N GLN A 61 6.56 8.33 -12.42
CA GLN A 61 5.72 8.87 -13.47
C GLN A 61 6.06 10.35 -13.74
N GLY A 62 5.79 10.85 -14.95
CA GLY A 62 5.79 12.30 -15.24
C GLY A 62 7.12 13.04 -15.06
N GLY A 63 8.25 12.48 -15.52
CA GLY A 63 9.53 13.21 -15.63
C GLY A 63 10.62 12.83 -14.64
N GLY A 64 10.42 11.78 -13.82
CA GLY A 64 11.49 11.19 -13.01
C GLY A 64 11.83 11.97 -11.73
N GLN A 65 10.81 12.36 -10.95
CA GLN A 65 10.94 12.96 -9.62
C GLN A 65 11.85 12.15 -8.67
N ILE A 66 11.97 10.84 -8.91
CA ILE A 66 12.93 10.00 -8.19
C ILE A 66 14.39 10.48 -8.35
N ARG A 67 14.78 11.03 -9.51
CA ARG A 67 16.16 11.51 -9.75
C ARG A 67 16.51 12.71 -8.87
N THR A 68 15.61 13.69 -8.78
CA THR A 68 15.81 14.87 -7.92
C THR A 68 15.86 14.45 -6.44
N THR A 69 15.02 13.51 -6.03
CA THR A 69 15.02 12.95 -4.67
C THR A 69 16.35 12.26 -4.34
N LEU A 70 16.88 11.46 -5.27
CA LEU A 70 18.15 10.74 -5.11
C LEU A 70 19.37 11.69 -5.09
N LEU A 71 19.35 12.80 -5.83
CA LEU A 71 20.38 13.83 -5.76
C LEU A 71 20.38 14.54 -4.39
N ALA A 72 19.19 14.82 -3.84
CA ALA A 72 19.06 15.46 -2.54
C ALA A 72 19.38 14.53 -1.36
N THR A 73 19.10 13.23 -1.49
CA THR A 73 19.29 12.22 -0.42
C THR A 73 20.04 10.99 -0.96
N PRO A 74 21.39 11.02 -1.00
CA PRO A 74 22.19 9.95 -1.61
C PRO A 74 22.14 8.63 -0.81
N ARG A 75 21.74 8.67 0.47
CA ARG A 75 21.60 7.48 1.32
C ARG A 75 20.30 6.73 1.01
N ARG A 76 20.34 5.89 -0.03
CA ARG A 76 19.18 5.15 -0.58
C ARG A 76 18.37 4.36 0.45
N LEU A 77 19.04 3.67 1.38
CA LEU A 77 18.35 2.90 2.43
C LEU A 77 17.65 3.79 3.45
N ALA A 78 18.27 4.93 3.82
CA ALA A 78 17.64 5.90 4.71
C ALA A 78 16.42 6.54 4.05
N LEU A 79 16.47 6.77 2.73
CA LEU A 79 15.34 7.24 1.95
C LEU A 79 14.20 6.20 1.91
N ALA A 80 14.51 4.92 1.64
CA ALA A 80 13.51 3.85 1.65
C ALA A 80 12.83 3.70 3.03
N ALA A 81 13.62 3.79 4.10
CA ALA A 81 13.09 3.81 5.47
C ALA A 81 12.20 5.04 5.71
N ALA A 82 12.64 6.23 5.31
CA ALA A 82 11.86 7.46 5.47
C ALA A 82 10.51 7.40 4.72
N LYS A 83 10.50 6.87 3.48
CA LYS A 83 9.28 6.64 2.70
C LYS A 83 8.34 5.64 3.37
N THR A 84 8.87 4.55 3.89
CA THR A 84 8.06 3.53 4.58
C THR A 84 7.42 4.10 5.85
N VAL A 85 8.17 4.86 6.65
CA VAL A 85 7.66 5.54 7.85
C VAL A 85 6.61 6.58 7.48
N ALA A 86 6.90 7.45 6.51
CA ALA A 86 5.96 8.46 6.05
C ALA A 86 4.66 7.85 5.51
N LEU A 87 4.77 6.81 4.69
CA LEU A 87 3.61 6.09 4.17
C LEU A 87 2.82 5.45 5.30
N THR A 88 3.46 4.79 6.26
CA THR A 88 2.76 4.19 7.40
C THR A 88 1.96 5.24 8.17
N LEU A 89 2.55 6.40 8.44
CA LEU A 89 1.90 7.50 9.16
C LEU A 89 0.72 8.10 8.39
N VAL A 90 0.78 8.15 7.06
CA VAL A 90 -0.31 8.66 6.20
C VAL A 90 -1.38 7.59 5.94
N ALA A 91 -0.99 6.32 5.81
CA ALA A 91 -1.88 5.21 5.53
C ALA A 91 -2.72 4.82 6.74
N LEU A 92 -2.14 4.86 7.95
CA LEU A 92 -2.82 4.48 9.19
C LEU A 92 -4.16 5.20 9.42
N PRO A 93 -4.28 6.53 9.29
CA PRO A 93 -5.58 7.20 9.45
C PRO A 93 -6.58 6.83 8.35
N VAL A 94 -6.14 6.64 7.11
CA VAL A 94 -7.02 6.22 6.00
C VAL A 94 -7.56 4.80 6.23
N ALA A 95 -6.67 3.88 6.61
CA ALA A 95 -7.00 2.51 6.98
C ALA A 95 -7.94 2.46 8.19
N GLY A 96 -7.67 3.25 9.23
CA GLY A 96 -8.49 3.33 10.43
C GLY A 96 -9.89 3.86 10.11
N ALA A 97 -9.99 4.94 9.33
CA ALA A 97 -11.28 5.49 8.90
C ALA A 97 -12.07 4.46 8.08
N ALA A 98 -11.43 3.77 7.14
CA ALA A 98 -12.05 2.70 6.35
C ALA A 98 -12.56 1.56 7.24
N ALA A 99 -11.76 1.11 8.22
CA ALA A 99 -12.14 0.04 9.14
C ALA A 99 -13.30 0.47 10.07
N VAL A 100 -13.31 1.71 10.54
CA VAL A 100 -14.42 2.27 11.33
C VAL A 100 -15.71 2.31 10.51
N LEU A 101 -15.67 2.83 9.28
CA LEU A 101 -16.83 2.89 8.40
C LEU A 101 -17.35 1.50 8.03
N ALA A 102 -16.46 0.52 7.86
CA ALA A 102 -16.82 -0.87 7.62
C ALA A 102 -17.37 -1.60 8.86
N GLY A 103 -17.20 -1.05 10.07
CA GLY A 103 -17.53 -1.72 11.33
C GLY A 103 -16.53 -2.80 11.75
N GLU A 104 -15.31 -2.78 11.20
CA GLU A 104 -14.27 -3.80 11.34
C GLU A 104 -12.96 -3.21 11.91
N VAL A 105 -13.06 -2.37 12.94
CA VAL A 105 -11.92 -1.66 13.57
C VAL A 105 -10.70 -2.56 13.86
N PRO A 106 -10.85 -3.81 14.36
CA PRO A 106 -9.71 -4.70 14.61
C PRO A 106 -8.87 -5.03 13.36
N ALA A 107 -9.39 -4.82 12.15
CA ALA A 107 -8.68 -5.10 10.92
C ALA A 107 -7.70 -3.98 10.50
N THR A 108 -7.71 -2.82 11.17
CA THR A 108 -6.86 -1.65 10.85
C THR A 108 -5.37 -2.00 10.63
N PRO A 109 -4.71 -2.76 11.52
CA PRO A 109 -3.29 -3.10 11.31
C PRO A 109 -3.07 -3.92 10.05
N ARG A 110 -3.93 -4.91 9.80
CA ARG A 110 -3.84 -5.82 8.64
C ARG A 110 -3.99 -5.08 7.31
N VAL A 111 -4.97 -4.19 7.20
CA VAL A 111 -5.17 -3.43 5.96
C VAL A 111 -4.07 -2.39 5.75
N THR A 112 -3.55 -1.78 6.83
CA THR A 112 -2.38 -0.89 6.76
C THR A 112 -1.17 -1.65 6.22
N LEU A 113 -0.91 -2.87 6.71
CA LEU A 113 0.17 -3.73 6.22
C LEU A 113 -0.04 -4.13 4.75
N SER A 114 -1.27 -4.39 4.34
CA SER A 114 -1.60 -4.67 2.93
C SER A 114 -1.32 -3.47 2.01
N MET A 115 -1.54 -2.24 2.49
CA MET A 115 -1.13 -1.02 1.78
C MET A 115 0.38 -0.94 1.63
N LEU A 116 1.15 -1.37 2.64
CA LEU A 116 2.62 -1.43 2.54
C LEU A 116 3.11 -2.50 1.57
N VAL A 117 2.46 -3.67 1.51
CA VAL A 117 2.71 -4.69 0.48
C VAL A 117 2.49 -4.09 -0.91
N ALA A 118 1.34 -3.45 -1.12
CA ALA A 118 0.98 -2.82 -2.38
C ALA A 118 1.97 -1.71 -2.78
N ALA A 119 2.44 -0.92 -1.80
CA ALA A 119 3.46 0.08 -1.98
C ALA A 119 4.83 -0.53 -2.36
N GLY A 120 5.23 -1.63 -1.75
CA GLY A 120 6.43 -2.35 -2.17
C GLY A 120 6.35 -2.80 -3.63
N VAL A 121 5.20 -3.34 -4.05
CA VAL A 121 4.97 -3.71 -5.47
C VAL A 121 5.04 -2.48 -6.37
N GLY A 122 4.38 -1.38 -6.02
CA GLY A 122 4.45 -0.11 -6.76
C GLY A 122 5.87 0.41 -6.93
N GLY A 123 6.68 0.34 -5.86
CA GLY A 123 8.08 0.74 -5.87
C GLY A 123 9.01 -0.17 -6.70
N ILE A 124 8.72 -1.47 -6.77
CA ILE A 124 9.47 -2.45 -7.56
C ILE A 124 9.12 -2.34 -9.05
N VAL A 125 7.83 -2.31 -9.37
CA VAL A 125 7.31 -2.31 -10.75
C VAL A 125 7.48 -0.96 -11.41
N ARG A 126 7.43 0.15 -10.64
CA ARG A 126 7.63 1.53 -11.10
C ARG A 126 6.60 2.01 -12.15
N GLN A 127 5.57 1.21 -12.41
CA GLN A 127 4.45 1.52 -13.30
C GLN A 127 3.14 1.32 -12.55
N ALA A 128 2.41 2.40 -12.30
CA ALA A 128 1.21 2.37 -11.45
C ALA A 128 0.14 1.40 -11.98
N VAL A 129 -0.14 1.44 -13.29
CA VAL A 129 -1.18 0.59 -13.91
C VAL A 129 -0.83 -0.89 -13.77
N ALA A 130 0.40 -1.27 -14.10
CA ALA A 130 0.86 -2.66 -13.98
C ALA A 130 0.87 -3.13 -12.53
N ALA A 131 1.37 -2.30 -11.60
CA ALA A 131 1.40 -2.63 -10.17
C ALA A 131 -0.01 -2.79 -9.58
N VAL A 132 -0.95 -1.92 -9.94
CA VAL A 132 -2.36 -2.06 -9.54
C VAL A 132 -2.93 -3.37 -10.06
N GLY A 133 -2.73 -3.69 -11.34
CA GLY A 133 -3.17 -4.96 -11.92
C GLY A 133 -2.65 -6.17 -11.14
N ILE A 134 -1.34 -6.20 -10.86
CA ILE A 134 -0.70 -7.27 -10.08
C ILE A 134 -1.32 -7.41 -8.69
N VAL A 135 -1.41 -6.30 -7.95
CA VAL A 135 -1.86 -6.33 -6.54
C VAL A 135 -3.34 -6.68 -6.44
N LEU A 136 -4.19 -6.13 -7.31
CA LEU A 136 -5.63 -6.45 -7.31
C LEU A 136 -5.87 -7.90 -7.71
N THR A 137 -5.19 -8.41 -8.74
CA THR A 137 -5.30 -9.84 -9.11
C THR A 137 -4.81 -10.74 -7.99
N ALA A 138 -3.69 -10.40 -7.34
CA ALA A 138 -3.17 -11.18 -6.22
C ALA A 138 -4.16 -11.22 -5.05
N TYR A 139 -4.59 -10.06 -4.56
CA TYR A 139 -5.41 -9.96 -3.35
C TYR A 139 -6.89 -10.31 -3.54
N LEU A 140 -7.49 -10.01 -4.69
CA LEU A 140 -8.93 -10.20 -4.89
C LEU A 140 -9.28 -11.51 -5.59
N ILE A 141 -8.30 -12.16 -6.24
CA ILE A 141 -8.54 -13.40 -6.99
C ILE A 141 -7.68 -14.53 -6.42
N VAL A 142 -6.35 -14.39 -6.52
CA VAL A 142 -5.43 -15.50 -6.22
C VAL A 142 -5.48 -15.88 -4.75
N VAL A 143 -5.45 -14.91 -3.85
CA VAL A 143 -5.38 -15.15 -2.41
C VAL A 143 -6.67 -15.79 -1.87
N PRO A 144 -7.88 -15.26 -2.13
CA PRO A 144 -9.13 -15.94 -1.75
C PRO A 144 -9.27 -17.34 -2.36
N LEU A 145 -8.84 -17.51 -3.62
CA LEU A 145 -8.86 -18.81 -4.29
C LEU A 145 -7.93 -19.81 -3.61
N LEU A 146 -6.71 -19.41 -3.24
CA LEU A 146 -5.76 -20.23 -2.51
C LEU A 146 -6.28 -20.57 -1.11
N ALA A 147 -6.87 -19.61 -0.40
CA ALA A 147 -7.48 -19.84 0.90
C ALA A 147 -8.59 -20.91 0.82
N ALA A 148 -9.42 -20.85 -0.23
CA ALA A 148 -10.52 -21.78 -0.45
C ALA A 148 -10.05 -23.18 -0.89
N ARG A 149 -9.01 -23.28 -1.73
CA ARG A 149 -8.52 -24.56 -2.27
C ARG A 149 -7.50 -25.24 -1.39
N VAL A 150 -6.73 -24.48 -0.61
CA VAL A 150 -5.66 -24.98 0.26
C VAL A 150 -5.75 -24.30 1.63
N PRO A 151 -6.70 -24.73 2.50
CA PRO A 151 -6.92 -24.10 3.81
C PRO A 151 -5.67 -24.05 4.69
N ALA A 152 -4.77 -25.03 4.55
CA ALA A 152 -3.50 -25.08 5.26
C ALA A 152 -2.56 -23.89 4.95
N SER A 153 -2.69 -23.27 3.77
CA SER A 153 -1.93 -22.08 3.38
C SER A 153 -2.56 -20.79 3.88
N ALA A 154 -3.82 -20.79 4.30
CA ALA A 154 -4.55 -19.58 4.66
C ALA A 154 -3.81 -18.77 5.72
N ARG A 155 -3.17 -19.41 6.71
CA ARG A 155 -2.37 -18.74 7.75
C ARG A 155 -1.14 -17.96 7.26
N TRP A 156 -0.69 -18.20 6.02
CA TRP A 156 0.49 -17.57 5.41
C TRP A 156 0.13 -16.53 4.35
N LEU A 157 -1.16 -16.39 4.02
CA LEU A 157 -1.63 -15.44 3.04
C LEU A 157 -1.57 -14.01 3.59
N PRO A 158 -1.31 -13.02 2.73
CA PRO A 158 -1.07 -11.65 3.16
C PRO A 158 -2.33 -10.92 3.67
N ASP A 159 -3.53 -11.46 3.47
CA ASP A 159 -4.82 -10.82 3.78
C ASP A 159 -5.62 -11.49 4.91
N THR A 160 -5.19 -12.64 5.42
CA THR A 160 -5.96 -13.46 6.37
C THR A 160 -5.57 -13.26 7.84
N ALA A 161 -4.29 -13.07 8.14
CA ALA A 161 -3.78 -13.01 9.50
C ALA A 161 -2.73 -11.90 9.67
N TRP A 162 -2.79 -11.20 10.81
CA TRP A 162 -1.89 -10.08 11.09
C TRP A 162 -0.39 -10.46 11.12
N PRO A 163 0.05 -11.66 11.56
CA PRO A 163 1.47 -12.01 11.50
C PRO A 163 1.94 -12.25 10.05
N ALA A 164 1.09 -12.86 9.22
CA ALA A 164 1.41 -13.09 7.80
C ALA A 164 1.46 -11.77 7.01
N ALA A 165 0.48 -10.89 7.22
CA ALA A 165 0.47 -9.55 6.63
C ALA A 165 1.74 -8.77 6.99
N PHE A 166 2.23 -8.90 8.24
CA PHE A 166 3.47 -8.26 8.68
C PHE A 166 4.69 -8.82 7.95
N VAL A 167 4.84 -10.15 7.87
CA VAL A 167 5.94 -10.80 7.14
C VAL A 167 5.97 -10.35 5.68
N TRP A 168 4.82 -10.34 5.01
CA TRP A 168 4.72 -9.90 3.62
C TRP A 168 5.04 -8.41 3.45
N ALA A 169 4.58 -7.55 4.35
CA ALA A 169 4.88 -6.12 4.32
C ALA A 169 6.39 -5.87 4.47
N VAL A 170 7.03 -6.50 5.46
CA VAL A 170 8.48 -6.41 5.66
C VAL A 170 9.23 -6.94 4.45
N ALA A 171 8.83 -8.10 3.92
CA ALA A 171 9.47 -8.71 2.75
C ALA A 171 9.37 -7.80 1.51
N MET A 172 8.21 -7.21 1.23
CA MET A 172 8.04 -6.33 0.07
C MET A 172 8.74 -4.99 0.23
N VAL A 173 8.73 -4.40 1.43
CA VAL A 173 9.51 -3.18 1.71
C VAL A 173 11.01 -3.45 1.57
N ALA A 174 11.50 -4.59 2.07
CA ALA A 174 12.89 -4.99 1.93
C ALA A 174 13.27 -5.23 0.46
N ALA A 175 12.44 -5.96 -0.29
CA ALA A 175 12.64 -6.20 -1.73
C ALA A 175 12.63 -4.89 -2.53
N TRP A 176 11.76 -3.95 -2.19
CA TRP A 176 11.77 -2.63 -2.81
C TRP A 176 13.05 -1.85 -2.46
N ALA A 177 13.48 -1.85 -1.20
CA ALA A 177 14.70 -1.19 -0.76
C ALA A 177 15.96 -1.76 -1.44
N THR A 178 16.03 -3.08 -1.66
CA THR A 178 17.13 -3.70 -2.41
C THR A 178 17.08 -3.32 -3.89
N VAL A 179 15.91 -3.30 -4.52
CA VAL A 179 15.74 -2.82 -5.91
C VAL A 179 16.21 -1.37 -6.05
N LEU A 180 15.81 -0.48 -5.14
CA LEU A 180 16.27 0.91 -5.06
C LEU A 180 17.79 1.02 -4.90
N ARG A 181 18.40 0.12 -4.11
CA ARG A 181 19.84 0.10 -3.90
C ARG A 181 20.60 -0.32 -5.17
N HIS A 182 20.14 -1.36 -5.86
CA HIS A 182 20.89 -1.99 -6.95
C HIS A 182 20.66 -1.33 -8.31
N ARG A 183 19.42 -1.03 -8.68
CA ARG A 183 19.10 -0.60 -10.06
C ARG A 183 19.52 0.84 -10.36
N ASP A 184 19.52 1.68 -9.34
CA ASP A 184 19.77 3.11 -9.52
C ASP A 184 21.24 3.47 -9.20
N ALA A 185 22.09 2.48 -8.92
CA ALA A 185 23.55 2.63 -8.79
C ALA A 185 24.29 2.48 -10.15
N ASN A 186 23.61 1.94 -11.17
CA ASN A 186 24.18 1.65 -12.49
C ASN A 186 23.78 2.69 -13.56
N THR A 187 23.29 3.85 -13.15
CA THR A 187 22.89 4.99 -14.01
C THR A 187 23.58 6.25 -13.51
#